data_AF-A0A5C7MCP5-F1
#
_entry.id   AF-A0A5C7MCP5-F1
#
_cell.length_a   1.000
_cell.length_b   1.000
_cell.length_c   1.000
_cell.angle_alpha   90.00
_cell.angle_beta   90.00
_cell.angle_gamma   90.00
#
_symmetry.space_group_name_H-M   'P 1'
#
loop_
_entity.id
_entity.type
_entity.pdbx_description
1 polymer ?
#
loop_
_entity_poly.entity_id
_entity_poly.type
_entity_poly.pdbx_seq_one_letter_code
_entity_poly.pdbx_strand_id
1 'polypeptide(L)' 'MKYQQHEKLNTVKDQSQAIGDFLEWLHSEKGIILASYGNSDSNLLTPDGTAKERLIAEYFEIDLDALEAEKRAMLAEAMP' A
#
# COMPACT_ATOMS: atom_id res chain seq x y z
N MET A 1 -12.79 15.59 -10.98
CA MET A 1 -12.79 15.44 -9.52
C MET A 1 -11.45 15.93 -8.98
N LYS A 2 -11.44 16.66 -7.85
CA LYS A 2 -10.26 17.39 -7.36
C LYS A 2 -9.26 16.50 -6.60
N TYR A 3 -9.73 15.39 -6.01
CA TYR A 3 -8.93 14.46 -5.22
C TYR A 3 -9.17 13.02 -5.71
N GLN A 4 -8.58 12.68 -6.86
CA GLN A 4 -8.85 11.42 -7.56
C GLN A 4 -8.28 10.20 -6.82
N GLN A 5 -7.10 10.33 -6.21
CA GLN A 5 -6.50 9.24 -5.45
C GLN A 5 -7.26 8.97 -4.15
N HIS A 6 -7.78 10.01 -3.49
CA HIS A 6 -8.66 9.83 -2.32
C HIS A 6 -9.97 9.13 -2.69
N GLU A 7 -10.56 9.43 -3.84
CA GLU A 7 -11.76 8.73 -4.33
C GLU A 7 -11.46 7.24 -4.62
N LYS A 8 -10.32 6.95 -5.28
CA LYS A 8 -9.85 5.58 -5.49
C LYS A 8 -9.64 4.85 -4.17
N LEU A 9 -8.90 5.46 -3.23
CA LEU A 9 -8.61 4.90 -1.92
C LEU A 9 -9.91 4.61 -1.14
N ASN A 10 -10.88 5.52 -1.20
CA ASN A 10 -12.16 5.34 -0.54
C ASN A 10 -12.99 4.21 -1.18
N THR A 11 -12.89 4.04 -2.50
CA THR A 11 -13.59 2.96 -3.22
C THR A 11 -13.06 1.58 -2.83
N VAL A 12 -11.76 1.45 -2.58
CA VAL A 12 -11.11 0.16 -2.25
C VAL A 12 -10.88 -0.04 -0.75
N LYS A 13 -11.35 0.88 0.10
CA LYS A 13 -11.03 0.96 1.54
C LYS A 13 -11.24 -0.36 2.27
N ASP A 14 -12.38 -1.01 2.07
CA ASP A 14 -12.70 -2.25 2.79
C ASP A 14 -11.80 -3.41 2.33
N GLN A 15 -11.48 -3.46 1.04
CA GLN A 15 -10.61 -4.48 0.47
C GLN A 15 -9.14 -4.26 0.87
N SER A 16 -8.66 -3.02 0.83
CA SER A 16 -7.30 -2.66 1.25
C SER A 16 -7.08 -2.94 2.73
N GLN A 17 -8.07 -2.64 3.58
CA GLN A 17 -8.03 -2.99 4.99
C GLN A 17 -7.95 -4.51 5.19
N ALA A 18 -8.84 -5.28 4.54
CA ALA A 18 -8.86 -6.73 4.69
C ALA A 18 -7.53 -7.39 4.24
N ILE A 19 -6.92 -6.90 3.16
CA ILE A 19 -5.60 -7.39 2.70
C ILE A 19 -4.50 -7.00 3.70
N GLY A 20 -4.53 -5.76 4.21
CA GLY A 20 -3.57 -5.30 5.23
C GLY A 20 -3.64 -6.13 6.51
N ASP A 21 -4.85 -6.39 7.00
CA ASP A 21 -5.09 -7.21 8.19
C ASP A 21 -4.61 -8.66 7.97
N PHE A 22 -4.84 -9.21 6.78
CA PHE A 22 -4.37 -10.55 6.43
C PHE A 22 -2.83 -10.64 6.39
N LEU A 23 -2.17 -9.66 5.78
CA LEU A 23 -0.70 -9.61 5.74
C LEU A 23 -0.09 -9.43 7.14
N GLU A 24 -0.72 -8.61 7.97
CA GLU A 24 -0.32 -8.43 9.37
C GLU A 24 -0.50 -9.73 10.16
N TRP A 25 -1.63 -10.43 9.98
CA TRP A 25 -1.90 -11.71 10.61
C TRP A 25 -0.88 -12.79 10.20
N LEU A 26 -0.51 -12.87 8.92
CA LEU A 26 0.53 -13.78 8.43
C LEU A 26 1.87 -13.54 9.15
N HIS A 27 2.27 -12.28 9.27
CA HIS A 27 3.53 -11.93 9.91
C HIS A 27 3.49 -12.13 11.42
N SER A 28 2.55 -11.49 12.11
CA SER A 28 2.49 -11.38 13.56
C SER A 28 2.05 -12.68 14.26
N GLU A 29 1.12 -13.43 13.69
CA GLU A 29 0.58 -14.64 14.32
C GLU A 29 1.18 -15.93 13.76
N LYS A 30 1.54 -15.96 12.47
CA LYS A 30 2.05 -17.18 11.82
C LYS A 30 3.55 -17.19 11.62
N GLY A 31 4.23 -16.04 11.79
CA GLY A 31 5.65 -15.93 11.49
C GLY A 31 5.98 -16.15 10.01
N ILE A 32 5.00 -15.92 9.12
CA ILE A 32 5.13 -16.08 7.67
C ILE A 32 5.44 -14.71 7.08
N ILE A 33 6.47 -14.65 6.24
CA ILE A 33 6.87 -13.44 5.52
C ILE A 33 6.73 -13.66 4.00
N LEU A 34 6.45 -12.58 3.28
CA LEU A 34 6.56 -12.58 1.83
C LEU A 34 8.05 -12.64 1.44
N ALA A 35 8.31 -13.29 0.32
CA ALA A 35 9.65 -13.41 -0.22
C ALA A 35 9.57 -13.33 -1.74
N SER A 36 10.56 -12.70 -2.35
CA SER A 36 10.67 -12.52 -3.79
C SER A 36 11.96 -13.16 -4.30
N TYR A 37 11.91 -13.59 -5.57
CA TYR A 37 13.11 -14.00 -6.28
C TYR A 37 13.90 -12.74 -6.65
N GLY A 38 15.18 -12.69 -6.28
CA GLY A 38 16.05 -11.60 -6.69
C GLY A 38 16.25 -11.59 -8.21
N ASN A 39 16.52 -10.42 -8.80
CA ASN A 39 16.84 -10.25 -10.22
C ASN A 39 18.21 -10.82 -10.64
N SER A 40 18.88 -11.55 -9.75
CA SER A 40 20.17 -12.20 -10.04
C SER A 40 19.94 -13.59 -10.65
N ASP A 41 20.90 -14.10 -11.44
CA ASP A 41 20.89 -15.48 -11.95
C ASP A 41 20.80 -16.56 -10.86
N SER A 42 21.03 -16.19 -9.60
CA SER A 42 20.72 -17.04 -8.47
C SER A 42 19.22 -16.97 -8.19
N ASN A 43 18.47 -18.04 -8.50
CA ASN A 43 17.05 -18.25 -8.17
C ASN A 43 16.79 -18.33 -6.65
N LEU A 44 17.47 -17.49 -5.86
CA LEU A 44 17.36 -17.42 -4.42
C LEU A 44 16.10 -16.66 -4.05
N LEU A 45 15.33 -17.26 -3.15
CA LEU A 45 14.18 -16.63 -2.51
C LEU A 45 14.68 -15.83 -1.31
N THR A 46 14.43 -14.53 -1.29
CA THR A 46 14.83 -13.64 -0.19
C THR A 46 13.61 -12.93 0.41
N PRO A 47 13.59 -12.67 1.73
CA PRO A 47 12.55 -11.88 2.37
C PRO A 47 12.28 -10.59 1.60
N ASP A 48 11.00 -10.34 1.31
CA ASP A 48 10.59 -9.10 0.69
C ASP A 48 10.48 -8.01 1.76
N GLY A 49 11.30 -6.96 1.64
CA GLY A 49 11.31 -5.83 2.57
C GLY A 49 10.31 -4.73 2.21
N THR A 50 9.46 -4.94 1.19
CA THR A 50 8.48 -3.96 0.76
C THR A 50 7.40 -3.78 1.82
N ALA A 51 7.13 -2.53 2.19
CA ALA A 51 6.05 -2.21 3.12
C ALA A 51 4.69 -2.67 2.55
N LYS A 52 3.85 -3.27 3.39
CA LYS A 52 2.53 -3.79 2.99
C LYS A 52 1.67 -2.71 2.32
N GLU A 53 1.74 -1.47 2.81
CA GLU A 53 1.00 -0.33 2.27
C GLU A 53 1.42 -0.03 0.82
N ARG A 54 2.69 -0.22 0.48
CA ARG A 54 3.18 -0.04 -0.90
C ARG A 54 2.65 -1.13 -1.82
N LEU A 55 2.69 -2.39 -1.39
CA LEU A 55 2.13 -3.52 -2.15
C LEU A 55 0.63 -3.34 -2.41
N ILE A 56 -0.11 -2.90 -1.38
CA ILE A 56 -1.56 -2.65 -1.48
C ILE A 56 -1.83 -1.47 -2.42
N ALA A 57 -1.07 -0.38 -2.33
CA ALA A 57 -1.22 0.78 -3.21
C ALA A 57 -0.92 0.42 -4.67
N GLU A 58 0.14 -0.35 -4.93
CA GLU A 58 0.48 -0.87 -6.26
C GLU A 58 -0.64 -1.76 -6.81
N TYR A 59 -1.16 -2.69 -5.99
CA TYR A 59 -2.25 -3.59 -6.38
C TYR A 59 -3.53 -2.85 -6.79
N PHE A 60 -3.86 -1.75 -6.12
CA PHE A 60 -5.04 -0.92 -6.43
C PHE A 60 -4.76 0.27 -7.35
N GLU A 61 -3.54 0.36 -7.92
CA GLU A 61 -3.12 1.46 -8.80
C GLU A 61 -3.36 2.85 -8.16
N ILE A 62 -3.01 2.97 -6.87
CA ILE A 62 -3.04 4.21 -6.10
C ILE A 62 -1.65 4.84 -6.15
N ASP A 63 -1.60 6.05 -6.67
CA ASP A 63 -0.38 6.87 -6.65
C ASP A 63 -0.24 7.52 -5.27
N LEU A 64 0.71 7.03 -4.47
CA LEU A 64 0.96 7.51 -3.11
C LEU A 64 1.47 8.96 -3.07
N ASP A 65 2.23 9.40 -4.08
CA ASP A 65 2.75 10.76 -4.14
C ASP A 65 1.62 11.75 -4.46
N ALA A 66 0.75 11.39 -5.42
CA ALA A 66 -0.44 12.16 -5.72
C ALA A 66 -1.44 12.15 -4.56
N LEU A 67 -1.62 11.02 -3.87
CA LEU A 67 -2.46 10.92 -2.68
C LEU A 67 -1.98 11.88 -1.57
N GLU A 68 -0.66 11.92 -1.29
CA GLU A 68 -0.09 12.84 -0.31
C GLU A 68 -0.23 14.31 -0.75
N ALA A 69 -0.06 14.62 -2.04
CA ALA A 69 -0.29 15.96 -2.58
C ALA A 69 -1.75 16.41 -2.42
N GLU A 70 -2.70 15.54 -2.72
CA GLU A 70 -4.13 15.78 -2.50
C GLU A 70 -4.44 16.04 -1.02
N LYS A 71 -3.86 15.24 -0.12
CA LYS A 71 -4.03 15.41 1.33
C LYS A 71 -3.55 16.77 1.81
N ARG A 72 -2.40 17.24 1.31
CA ARG A 72 -1.86 18.58 1.62
C ARG A 72 -2.77 19.69 1.11
N ALA A 73 -3.33 19.54 -0.09
CA ALA A 73 -4.30 20.49 -0.63
C ALA A 73 -5.58 20.55 0.23
N MET A 74 -6.11 19.41 0.67
CA MET A 74 -7.25 19.34 1.59
C MET A 74 -6.96 20.05 2.93
N LEU A 75 -5.76 19.86 3.49
CA LEU A 75 -5.35 20.53 4.74
C LEU A 75 -5.21 22.05 4.57
N ALA A 76 -4.60 22.51 3.47
CA ALA A 76 -4.45 23.93 3.18
C ALA A 76 -5.80 24.64 2.99
N GLU A 77 -6.80 23.94 2.46
CA GLU A 77 -8.17 24.47 2.31
C GLU A 77 -8.96 24.47 3.62
N ALA A 78 -8.66 23.53 4.53
CA ALA A 78 -9.30 23.42 5.83
C ALA A 78 -8.72 24.40 6.87
N MET A 79 -7.54 24.95 6.63
CA MET A 79 -6.89 25.97 7.47
C MET A 79 -7.06 27.36 6.83
N PRO A 80 -8.01 28.19 7.31
CA PRO A 80 -8.18 29.56 6.83
C PRO A 80 -7.02 30.49 7.21
#